data_AF-A0A327YUA6-F1
#
_entry.id   AF-A0A327YUA6-F1
#
_cell.length_a   1.000
_cell.length_b   1.000
_cell.length_c   1.000
_cell.angle_alpha   90.00
_cell.angle_beta   90.00
_cell.angle_gamma   90.00
#
_symmetry.space_group_name_H-M   'P 1'
#
loop_
_entity.id
_entity.type
_entity.pdbx_description
1 polymer ?
#
loop_
_entity_poly.entity_id
_entity_poly.type
_entity_poly.pdbx_seq_one_letter_code
_entity_poly.pdbx_strand_id
1 'polypeptide(L)'
;MRSEKSARRDRPASLRLARDALSEVTAAELLTGVNAYALHSARHTRSKVSFSDNWFRLGKWRPFVKAARAEAHRPQEIAERQLSDAADAIRERKDWMYRHLPEDRVFQAVQRGLITREEAQAAGFLR
;
A
#
# COMPACT_ATOMS: atom_id res chain seq x y z
N MET A 1 24.54 -21.83 32.02
CA MET A 1 23.24 -21.61 32.71
C MET A 1 22.40 -20.66 31.87
N ARG A 2 21.46 -21.17 31.05
CA ARG A 2 20.51 -20.30 30.32
C ARG A 2 19.51 -19.80 31.34
N SER A 3 19.55 -18.52 31.65
CA SER A 3 18.52 -17.87 32.47
C SER A 3 17.17 -18.12 31.81
N GLU A 4 16.30 -18.86 32.47
CA GLU A 4 14.88 -18.94 32.16
C GLU A 4 14.30 -17.53 32.34
N LYS A 5 14.36 -16.73 31.27
CA LYS A 5 13.60 -15.48 31.16
C LYS A 5 12.13 -15.86 31.26
N SER A 6 11.57 -15.62 32.44
CA SER A 6 10.17 -15.86 32.76
C SER A 6 9.28 -15.41 31.62
N ALA A 7 8.56 -16.35 31.02
CA ALA A 7 7.56 -16.11 29.97
C ALA A 7 6.30 -15.43 30.53
N ARG A 8 6.46 -14.45 31.43
CA ARG A 8 5.37 -13.68 32.01
C ARG A 8 5.14 -12.44 31.13
N ARG A 9 3.95 -12.42 30.53
CA ARG A 9 3.45 -11.32 29.71
C ARG A 9 3.36 -10.07 30.58
N ASP A 10 4.28 -9.11 30.40
CA ASP A 10 4.15 -7.79 31.02
C ASP A 10 3.09 -7.00 30.23
N ARG A 11 1.84 -7.13 30.67
CA ARG A 11 0.70 -6.42 30.08
C ARG A 11 0.90 -4.90 30.14
N PRO A 12 1.30 -4.29 31.27
CA PRO A 12 1.65 -2.88 31.31
C PRO A 12 2.69 -2.46 30.27
N ALA A 13 3.79 -3.21 30.12
CA ALA A 13 4.80 -2.91 29.11
C ALA A 13 4.26 -3.06 27.69
N SER A 14 3.48 -4.11 27.42
CA SER A 14 2.85 -4.32 26.11
C SER A 14 1.94 -3.15 25.73
N LEU A 15 1.15 -2.63 26.69
CA LEU A 15 0.26 -1.50 26.45
C LEU A 15 1.03 -0.19 26.24
N ARG A 16 2.12 0.04 26.99
CA ARG A 16 2.99 1.21 26.76
C ARG A 16 3.60 1.17 25.37
N LEU A 17 4.21 0.04 25.00
CA LEU A 17 4.84 -0.13 23.69
C LEU A 17 3.84 -0.04 22.53
N ALA A 18 2.60 -0.51 22.72
CA ALA A 18 1.53 -0.33 21.73
C ALA A 18 1.14 1.16 21.60
N ARG A 19 1.08 1.91 22.71
CA ARG A 19 0.84 3.35 22.68
C ARG A 19 1.98 4.10 21.99
N ASP A 20 3.22 3.71 22.24
CA ASP A 20 4.39 4.28 21.57
C ASP A 20 4.30 4.05 20.05
N ALA A 21 3.92 2.83 19.62
CA ALA A 21 3.68 2.56 18.19
C ALA A 21 2.56 3.44 17.60
N LEU A 22 1.49 3.70 18.36
CA LEU A 22 0.39 4.59 17.93
C LEU A 22 0.79 6.07 17.84
N SER A 23 1.95 6.47 18.36
CA SER A 23 2.52 7.80 18.07
C SER A 23 3.17 7.89 16.69
N GLU A 24 3.51 6.75 16.08
CA GLU A 24 4.14 6.67 14.75
C GLU A 24 3.12 6.36 13.64
N VAL A 25 2.04 5.65 13.96
CA VAL A 25 1.05 5.16 12.99
C VAL A 25 -0.37 5.24 13.53
N THR A 26 -1.34 5.22 12.62
CA THR A 26 -2.76 5.19 13.00
C THR A 26 -3.16 3.81 13.54
N ALA A 27 -4.25 3.76 14.31
CA ALA A 27 -4.80 2.50 14.80
C ALA A 27 -5.21 1.55 13.67
N ALA A 28 -5.73 2.10 12.55
CA ALA A 28 -6.11 1.31 11.38
C ALA A 28 -4.89 0.66 10.71
N GLU A 29 -3.81 1.42 10.50
CA GLU A 29 -2.56 0.90 9.95
C GLU A 29 -1.96 -0.18 10.84
N LEU A 30 -1.95 0.05 12.16
CA LEU A 30 -1.44 -0.92 13.11
C LEU A 30 -2.28 -2.21 13.13
N LEU A 31 -3.61 -2.10 13.06
CA LEU A 31 -4.51 -3.24 12.95
C LEU A 31 -4.23 -4.06 11.68
N THR A 32 -4.06 -3.39 10.54
CA THR A 32 -3.67 -4.06 9.29
C THR A 32 -2.32 -4.77 9.44
N GLY A 33 -1.34 -4.13 10.08
CA GLY A 33 -0.04 -4.73 10.37
C GLY A 33 -0.14 -5.97 11.26
N VAL A 34 -1.00 -5.94 12.28
CA VAL A 34 -1.28 -7.10 13.16
C VAL A 34 -1.92 -8.24 12.37
N ASN A 35 -2.94 -7.95 11.55
CA ASN A 35 -3.60 -8.97 10.73
C ASN A 35 -2.64 -9.61 9.73
N ALA A 36 -1.80 -8.81 9.06
CA ALA A 36 -0.78 -9.32 8.15
C ALA A 36 0.26 -10.20 8.88
N TYR A 37 0.68 -9.80 10.09
CA TYR A 37 1.57 -10.61 10.91
C TYR A 37 0.91 -11.93 11.35
N ALA A 38 -0.37 -11.90 11.72
CA ALA A 38 -1.13 -13.10 12.09
C ALA A 38 -1.21 -14.10 10.92
N LEU A 39 -1.53 -13.63 9.72
CA LEU A 39 -1.54 -14.46 8.51
C LEU A 39 -0.15 -15.01 8.18
N HIS A 40 0.88 -14.16 8.22
CA HIS A 40 2.26 -14.58 7.97
C HIS A 40 2.73 -15.65 8.96
N SER A 41 2.34 -15.51 10.24
CA SER A 41 2.74 -16.42 11.30
C SER A 41 1.81 -17.63 11.50
N ALA A 42 0.73 -17.77 10.73
CA ALA A 42 -0.26 -18.83 10.91
C ALA A 42 0.32 -20.25 10.78
N ARG A 43 1.40 -20.41 10.00
CA ARG A 43 2.11 -21.69 9.81
C ARG A 43 3.34 -21.85 10.71
N HIS A 44 3.65 -20.84 11.52
CA HIS A 44 4.81 -20.86 12.39
C HIS A 44 4.52 -21.70 13.64
N THR A 45 5.53 -22.41 14.13
CA THR A 45 5.47 -23.01 15.46
C THR A 45 5.44 -21.90 16.52
N ARG A 46 4.85 -22.19 17.69
CA ARG A 46 4.71 -21.21 18.78
C ARG A 46 6.02 -20.52 19.17
N SER A 47 7.15 -21.22 19.10
CA SER A 47 8.49 -20.67 19.41
C SER A 47 9.00 -19.65 18.38
N LYS A 48 8.37 -19.57 17.21
CA LYS A 48 8.69 -18.62 16.13
C LYS A 48 7.72 -17.43 16.08
N VAL A 49 6.68 -17.42 16.91
CA VAL A 49 5.75 -16.30 17.05
C VAL A 49 6.25 -15.36 18.16
N SER A 50 6.32 -14.06 17.87
CA SER A 50 6.71 -13.06 18.86
C SER A 50 5.51 -12.68 19.70
N PHE A 51 5.66 -12.69 21.03
CA PHE A 51 4.69 -12.06 21.93
C PHE A 51 4.59 -10.55 21.67
N SER A 52 3.47 -9.93 22.04
CA SER A 52 3.16 -8.53 21.75
C SER A 52 4.25 -7.57 22.22
N ASP A 53 4.75 -7.74 23.43
CA ASP A 53 5.85 -6.97 24.00
C ASP A 53 7.10 -7.01 23.12
N ASN A 54 7.53 -8.20 22.69
CA ASN A 54 8.68 -8.39 21.82
C ASN A 54 8.41 -7.90 20.39
N TRP A 55 7.18 -8.07 19.89
CA TRP A 55 6.80 -7.62 18.56
C TRP A 55 6.85 -6.09 18.45
N PHE A 56 6.32 -5.38 19.46
CA PHE A 56 6.42 -3.93 19.54
C PHE A 56 7.84 -3.46 19.85
N ARG A 57 8.48 -3.99 20.90
CA ARG A 57 9.81 -3.57 21.35
C ARG A 57 10.89 -3.72 20.28
N LEU A 58 10.83 -4.78 19.47
CA LEU A 58 11.79 -5.03 18.40
C LEU A 58 11.39 -4.37 17.07
N GLY A 59 10.29 -3.60 17.03
CA GLY A 59 9.84 -2.93 15.82
C GLY A 59 9.40 -3.88 14.70
N LYS A 60 9.08 -5.15 15.01
CA LYS A 60 8.70 -6.16 14.02
C LYS A 60 7.41 -5.85 13.27
N TRP A 61 6.62 -4.90 13.79
CA TRP A 61 5.38 -4.42 13.20
C TRP A 61 5.58 -3.45 12.02
N ARG A 62 6.69 -2.69 12.02
CA ARG A 62 6.93 -1.62 11.03
C ARG A 62 6.95 -2.13 9.58
N PRO A 63 7.58 -3.27 9.24
CA PRO A 63 7.54 -3.80 7.87
C PRO A 63 6.12 -4.14 7.38
N PHE A 64 5.26 -4.69 8.25
CA PHE A 64 3.89 -5.03 7.89
C PHE A 64 3.04 -3.78 7.65
N VAL A 65 3.23 -2.73 8.45
CA VAL A 65 2.57 -1.44 8.23
C VAL A 65 3.09 -0.76 6.95
N LYS A 66 4.40 -0.80 6.69
CA LYS A 66 4.97 -0.26 5.45
C LYS A 66 4.39 -0.96 4.21
N ALA A 67 4.27 -2.30 4.25
CA ALA A 67 3.65 -3.06 3.17
C ALA A 67 2.17 -2.69 3.00
N ALA A 68 1.43 -2.52 4.10
CA ALA A 68 0.03 -2.11 4.05
C ALA A 68 -0.15 -0.72 3.42
N ARG A 69 0.73 0.25 3.75
CA ARG A 69 0.75 1.58 3.10
C ARG A 69 1.00 1.47 1.60
N ALA A 70 2.01 0.70 1.21
CA ALA A 70 2.31 0.50 -0.22
C ALA A 70 1.12 -0.13 -0.97
N GLU A 71 0.43 -1.09 -0.37
CA GLU A 71 -0.77 -1.69 -0.96
C GLU A 71 -1.93 -0.68 -1.07
N ALA A 72 -2.10 0.19 -0.08
CA ALA A 72 -3.14 1.22 -0.12
C ALA A 72 -2.92 2.25 -1.24
N HIS A 73 -1.66 2.53 -1.60
CA HIS A 73 -1.30 3.44 -2.69
C HIS A 73 -1.30 2.77 -4.07
N ARG A 74 -1.19 1.44 -4.15
CA ARG A 74 -1.12 0.70 -5.42
C ARG A 74 -2.27 1.01 -6.39
N PRO A 75 -3.55 1.10 -5.99
CA PRO A 75 -4.63 1.45 -6.92
C PRO A 75 -4.44 2.85 -7.53
N GLN A 76 -3.92 3.80 -6.75
CA GLN A 76 -3.63 5.15 -7.23
C GLN A 76 -2.45 5.13 -8.21
N GLU A 77 -1.36 4.45 -7.88
CA GLU A 77 -0.20 4.30 -8.76
C GLU A 77 -0.57 3.64 -10.10
N ILE A 78 -1.41 2.59 -10.07
CA ILE A 78 -1.93 1.93 -11.27
C ILE A 78 -2.78 2.91 -12.09
N ALA A 79 -3.66 3.67 -11.44
CA ALA A 79 -4.49 4.66 -12.13
C ALA A 79 -3.64 5.77 -12.77
N GLU A 80 -2.65 6.30 -12.06
CA GLU A 80 -1.72 7.31 -12.56
C GLU A 80 -0.91 6.79 -13.75
N ARG A 81 -0.39 5.56 -13.65
CA ARG A 81 0.31 4.90 -14.76
C ARG A 81 -0.58 4.71 -15.98
N GLN A 82 -1.81 4.23 -15.79
CA GLN A 82 -2.78 4.07 -16.87
C GLN A 82 -3.10 5.40 -17.57
N LEU A 83 -3.16 6.51 -16.81
CA LEU A 83 -3.35 7.83 -17.38
C LEU A 83 -2.12 8.32 -18.16
N SER A 84 -0.91 8.04 -17.66
CA SER A 84 0.33 8.35 -18.38
C SER A 84 0.42 7.55 -19.68
N ASP A 85 0.18 6.23 -19.62
CA ASP A 85 0.22 5.34 -20.79
C ASP A 85 -0.80 5.80 -21.86
N ALA A 86 -1.97 6.29 -21.44
CA ALA A 86 -2.98 6.87 -22.32
C ALA A 86 -2.51 8.16 -23.00
N ALA A 87 -1.92 9.07 -22.23
CA ALA A 87 -1.36 10.32 -22.74
C ALA A 87 -0.24 10.05 -23.75
N ASP A 88 0.68 9.15 -23.42
CA ASP A 88 1.82 8.81 -24.27
C ASP A 88 1.36 8.11 -25.56
N ALA A 89 0.35 7.24 -25.50
CA ALA A 89 -0.23 6.64 -26.70
C ALA A 89 -0.79 7.69 -27.67
N ILE A 90 -1.46 8.73 -27.17
CA ILE A 90 -2.05 9.80 -27.98
C ILE A 90 -0.96 10.73 -28.55
N ARG A 91 -0.01 11.17 -27.72
CA ARG A 91 1.11 12.04 -28.17
C ARG A 91 1.98 11.36 -29.22
N GLU A 92 2.29 10.08 -29.03
CA GLU A 92 3.12 9.30 -29.94
C GLU A 92 2.34 8.71 -31.13
N ARG A 93 1.04 8.99 -31.24
CA ARG A 93 0.16 8.51 -32.31
C ARG A 93 0.19 6.99 -32.48
N LYS A 94 0.11 6.26 -31.38
CA LYS A 94 0.03 4.80 -31.36
C LYS A 94 -1.40 4.35 -31.66
N ASP A 95 -1.84 4.54 -32.90
CA ASP A 95 -3.23 4.36 -33.32
C ASP A 95 -3.80 2.96 -33.02
N TRP A 96 -2.94 1.93 -33.03
CA TRP A 96 -3.33 0.55 -32.67
C TRP A 96 -3.79 0.41 -31.21
N MET A 97 -3.35 1.29 -30.31
CA MET A 97 -3.74 1.28 -28.90
C MET A 97 -5.12 1.94 -28.67
N TYR A 98 -5.58 2.81 -29.56
CA TYR A 98 -6.79 3.61 -29.35
C TYR A 98 -8.04 2.76 -29.16
N ARG A 99 -8.13 1.61 -29.85
CA ARG A 99 -9.25 0.66 -29.71
C ARG A 99 -9.40 0.11 -28.28
N HIS A 100 -8.31 0.08 -27.52
CA HIS A 100 -8.27 -0.45 -26.16
C HIS A 100 -8.23 0.64 -25.10
N LEU A 101 -8.27 1.92 -25.51
CA LEU A 101 -8.17 3.05 -24.61
C LEU A 101 -9.57 3.46 -24.13
N PRO A 102 -9.86 3.41 -22.82
CA PRO A 102 -11.16 3.84 -22.32
C PRO A 102 -11.31 5.36 -22.43
N GLU A 103 -12.44 5.84 -22.93
CA GLU A 103 -12.69 7.28 -23.12
C GLU A 103 -12.62 8.06 -21.79
N ASP A 104 -13.11 7.49 -20.69
CA ASP A 104 -12.98 8.07 -19.35
C ASP A 104 -11.53 8.33 -18.94
N ARG A 105 -10.58 7.50 -19.40
CA ARG A 105 -9.15 7.69 -19.13
C ARG A 105 -8.57 8.83 -19.94
N VAL A 106 -8.97 8.95 -21.21
CA VAL A 106 -8.59 10.10 -22.06
C VAL A 106 -9.14 11.40 -21.48
N PHE A 107 -10.41 11.40 -21.05
CA PHE A 107 -11.02 12.54 -20.38
C PHE A 107 -10.26 12.94 -19.11
N GLN A 108 -9.94 11.97 -18.24
CA GLN A 108 -9.15 12.22 -17.04
C GLN A 108 -7.75 12.74 -17.36
N ALA A 109 -7.09 12.23 -18.42
CA ALA A 109 -5.79 12.71 -18.86
C ALA A 109 -5.85 14.18 -19.33
N VAL A 110 -6.92 14.58 -20.03
CA VAL A 110 -7.19 15.99 -20.38
C VAL A 110 -7.44 16.85 -19.14
N GLN A 111 -8.28 16.39 -18.21
CA GLN A 111 -8.55 17.12 -16.95
C GLN A 111 -7.30 17.32 -16.09
N ARG A 112 -6.37 16.36 -16.13
CA ARG A 112 -5.07 16.41 -15.44
C ARG A 112 -4.01 17.19 -16.22
N GLY A 113 -4.33 17.70 -17.42
CA GLY A 113 -3.40 18.46 -18.26
C GLY A 113 -2.27 17.62 -18.86
N LEU A 114 -2.42 16.30 -18.91
CA LEU A 114 -1.44 15.41 -19.54
C LEU A 114 -1.52 15.49 -21.06
N ILE A 115 -2.70 15.70 -21.63
CA ILE A 115 -2.89 15.92 -23.07
C ILE A 115 -3.88 17.06 -23.26
N THR A 116 -3.83 17.71 -24.42
CA THR A 116 -4.81 18.75 -24.74
C THR A 116 -6.11 18.14 -25.27
N ARG A 117 -7.18 18.92 -25.28
CA ARG A 117 -8.45 18.49 -25.86
C ARG A 117 -8.30 18.27 -27.37
N GLU A 118 -7.50 19.11 -28.04
CA GLU A 118 -7.22 19.03 -29.46
C GLU A 118 -6.49 17.74 -29.82
N GLU A 119 -5.52 17.31 -29.00
CA GLU A 119 -4.82 16.03 -29.16
C GLU A 119 -5.78 14.84 -29.01
N ALA A 120 -6.66 14.88 -28.01
CA ALA A 120 -7.68 13.85 -27.80
C ALA A 120 -8.67 13.77 -28.99
N GLN A 121 -9.13 14.92 -29.49
CA GLN A 121 -10.03 15.01 -30.65
C GLN A 121 -9.38 14.52 -31.95
N ALA A 122 -8.11 14.85 -32.17
CA ALA A 122 -7.34 14.35 -33.31
C ALA A 122 -7.18 12.82 -33.26
N ALA A 123 -7.05 12.24 -32.06
CA ALA A 123 -7.05 10.81 -31.83
C ALA A 123 -8.46 10.17 -31.88
N GLY A 124 -9.51 10.96 -32.09
CA GLY A 124 -10.88 10.50 -32.29
C GLY A 124 -11.71 10.35 -31.01
N PHE A 125 -11.20 10.78 -29.86
CA PHE A 125 -11.89 10.80 -28.55
C PHE A 125 -12.52 12.18 -28.27
N LEU A 126 -13.46 12.28 -27.32
CA LEU A 126 -14.01 13.58 -26.86
C LEU A 126 -14.60 14.46 -27.97
N ARG A 127 -15.35 13.82 -28.88
CA ARG A 127 -16.04 14.48 -29.99
C ARG A 127 -17.22 15.33 -29.50
#